data_AF-A0A8J6R9Q7-F1
#
_entry.id   AF-A0A8J6R9Q7-F1
#
_cell.length_a   1.000
_cell.length_b   1.000
_cell.length_c   1.000
_cell.angle_alpha   90.00
_cell.angle_beta   90.00
_cell.angle_gamma   90.00
#
_symmetry.space_group_name_H-M   'P 1'
#
loop_
_entity.id
_entity.type
_entity.pdbx_description
1 polymer ?
#
loop_
_entity_poly.entity_id
_entity_poly.type
_entity_poly.pdbx_seq_one_letter_code
_entity_poly.pdbx_strand_id
1 'polypeptide(L)'
;MTTPSLLEQAKDGDAAAIAALLTHALKPKGITVRGDRQSYCLQLWFSGSPAPPQAATVAYVRRTMEKLQPSVIGIVQLYGTQTGSASPVWSEEFSLLSLSSEASLSDESQSYETLTSTTDGGRAASPAPQPSSFTAAPVPVAVVRAYEELGLSLGDPLPQVESVYFKRRAELLRRGDRAALEPLKWAFTTLKTHLEQSAVAEVDPASTALLEAAATTNLGPGRRSQPRQTEPHPDPAADDTDLLSFQNRYSNGLIFPGLMLLGMLMNAMPIVNALLFGIKIWLHEFGHATVAWLSGRQALPLPIGWTSYNPQRSLLVYLAILVLLGLLFWAGRREGQRWPMVLAAVLAVVQFYMTWLLPADRFEMLMAFGGVGGEIYLSALLMMGFYFPLPNYFRWDFYRFPVVLGAAFCFWGQVWLWQQVPKGKASIPFGSLWGEAEHGDMNQLIDIHGWMPGDIIGTYGTLTHLCLLGIIGVYGYTLFRQHREIFVALGRQWLP
;
A
#
# COMPACT_ATOMS: atom_id res chain seq x y z
N MET A 1 -10.74 30.74 -35.91
CA MET A 1 -10.48 29.47 -35.21
C MET A 1 -10.16 28.43 -36.27
N THR A 2 -8.98 27.82 -36.22
CA THR A 2 -8.58 26.73 -37.12
C THR A 2 -8.87 25.40 -36.44
N THR A 3 -9.62 24.53 -37.11
CA THR A 3 -9.81 23.15 -36.64
C THR A 3 -8.46 22.42 -36.68
N PRO A 4 -7.99 21.78 -35.59
CA PRO A 4 -6.74 21.03 -35.61
C PRO A 4 -6.83 19.89 -36.63
N SER A 5 -5.73 19.60 -37.31
CA SER A 5 -5.69 18.52 -38.30
C SER A 5 -5.89 17.16 -37.63
N LEU A 6 -6.38 16.18 -38.40
CA LEU A 6 -6.65 14.83 -37.89
C LEU A 6 -5.37 14.13 -37.38
N LEU A 7 -4.19 14.54 -37.85
CA LEU A 7 -2.89 14.07 -37.34
C LEU A 7 -2.55 14.69 -35.97
N GLU A 8 -2.84 15.97 -35.75
CA GLU A 8 -2.60 16.65 -34.46
C GLU A 8 -3.54 16.07 -33.38
N GLN A 9 -4.84 15.91 -33.70
CA GLN A 9 -5.80 15.25 -32.81
C GLN A 9 -5.33 13.85 -32.39
N ALA A 10 -4.74 13.07 -33.31
CA ALA A 10 -4.20 11.76 -33.01
C ALA A 10 -2.95 11.81 -32.10
N LYS A 11 -2.10 12.85 -32.20
CA LYS A 11 -0.97 13.08 -31.27
C LYS A 11 -1.40 13.53 -29.88
N ASP A 12 -2.51 14.25 -29.80
CA ASP A 12 -3.19 14.61 -28.55
C ASP A 12 -3.97 13.44 -27.93
N GLY A 13 -3.92 12.25 -28.56
CA GLY A 13 -4.52 11.02 -28.03
C GLY A 13 -6.02 10.89 -28.27
N ASP A 14 -6.58 11.55 -29.28
CA ASP A 14 -7.97 11.33 -29.70
C ASP A 14 -8.13 9.95 -30.35
N ALA A 15 -8.94 9.08 -29.73
CA ALA A 15 -9.14 7.71 -30.18
C ALA A 15 -9.88 7.61 -31.53
N ALA A 16 -10.77 8.56 -31.83
CA ALA A 16 -11.49 8.60 -33.10
C ALA A 16 -10.56 9.06 -34.23
N ALA A 17 -9.67 10.03 -33.97
CA ALA A 17 -8.64 10.44 -34.92
C ALA A 17 -7.64 9.31 -35.20
N ILE A 18 -7.17 8.60 -34.16
CA ILE A 18 -6.28 7.43 -34.30
C ILE A 18 -6.97 6.33 -35.11
N ALA A 19 -8.22 5.99 -34.77
CA ALA A 19 -8.99 4.98 -35.49
C ALA A 19 -9.28 5.37 -36.95
N ALA A 20 -9.46 6.67 -37.24
CA ALA A 20 -9.62 7.18 -38.60
C ALA A 20 -8.32 7.06 -39.42
N LEU A 21 -7.15 7.37 -38.85
CA LEU A 21 -5.84 7.16 -39.50
C LEU A 21 -5.61 5.67 -39.81
N LEU A 22 -5.82 4.80 -38.82
CA LEU A 22 -5.65 3.35 -38.97
C LEU A 22 -6.64 2.77 -39.99
N THR A 23 -7.91 3.19 -39.96
CA THR A 23 -8.91 2.80 -40.96
C THR A 23 -8.51 3.26 -42.36
N HIS A 24 -8.03 4.50 -42.53
CA HIS A 24 -7.60 5.01 -43.83
C HIS A 24 -6.45 4.16 -44.41
N ALA A 25 -5.45 3.85 -43.60
CA ALA A 25 -4.28 3.07 -44.02
C ALA A 25 -4.58 1.57 -44.24
N LEU A 26 -5.55 0.99 -43.52
CA LEU A 26 -5.92 -0.43 -43.61
C LEU A 26 -7.11 -0.71 -44.53
N LYS A 27 -7.82 0.32 -45.02
CA LYS A 27 -8.91 0.22 -46.02
C LYS A 27 -8.56 -0.62 -47.26
N PRO A 28 -7.34 -0.56 -47.85
CA PRO A 28 -6.96 -1.42 -48.97
C PRO A 28 -6.93 -2.93 -48.66
N LYS A 29 -6.92 -3.30 -47.38
CA LYS A 29 -6.98 -4.69 -46.89
C LYS A 29 -8.39 -5.11 -46.44
N GLY A 30 -9.40 -4.25 -46.62
CA GLY A 30 -10.77 -4.51 -46.19
C GLY A 30 -11.00 -4.48 -44.67
N ILE A 31 -10.07 -3.89 -43.91
CA ILE A 31 -10.14 -3.79 -42.44
C ILE A 31 -10.67 -2.41 -42.05
N THR A 32 -11.64 -2.36 -41.14
CA THR A 32 -12.09 -1.13 -40.46
C THR A 32 -11.61 -1.12 -39.01
N VAL A 33 -11.37 0.07 -38.46
CA VAL A 33 -10.89 0.25 -37.08
C VAL A 33 -11.83 1.18 -36.33
N ARG A 34 -12.30 0.74 -35.15
CA ARG A 34 -12.96 1.59 -34.15
C ARG A 34 -12.00 1.82 -32.99
N GLY A 35 -12.01 3.01 -32.41
CA GLY A 35 -11.24 3.35 -31.22
C GLY A 35 -12.10 3.92 -30.10
N ASP A 36 -11.65 3.72 -28.87
CA ASP A 36 -12.11 4.43 -27.66
C ASP A 36 -10.90 4.67 -26.74
N ARG A 37 -10.95 5.68 -25.86
CA ARG A 37 -9.88 5.95 -24.87
C ARG A 37 -10.46 6.16 -23.48
N GLN A 38 -10.08 5.27 -22.57
CA GLN A 38 -10.41 5.38 -21.15
C GLN A 38 -9.17 5.85 -20.41
N SER A 39 -9.15 7.14 -20.06
CA SER A 39 -8.02 7.85 -19.44
C SER A 39 -6.70 7.67 -20.21
N TYR A 40 -5.86 6.72 -19.80
CA TYR A 40 -4.50 6.48 -20.32
C TYR A 40 -4.38 5.21 -21.18
N CYS A 41 -5.47 4.44 -21.33
CA CYS A 41 -5.58 3.25 -22.15
C CYS A 41 -6.38 3.54 -23.44
N LEU A 42 -5.83 3.14 -24.59
CA LEU A 42 -6.48 3.20 -25.90
C LEU A 42 -6.95 1.81 -26.32
N GLN A 43 -8.24 1.65 -26.57
CA GLN A 43 -8.84 0.41 -27.05
C GLN A 43 -9.13 0.51 -28.55
N LEU A 44 -8.68 -0.46 -29.34
CA LEU A 44 -8.82 -0.48 -30.81
C LEU A 44 -9.38 -1.83 -31.29
N TRP A 45 -10.55 -1.79 -31.95
CA TRP A 45 -11.19 -2.96 -32.55
C TRP A 45 -10.99 -2.96 -34.07
N PHE A 46 -10.40 -4.04 -34.60
CA PHE A 46 -10.10 -4.24 -36.02
C PHE A 46 -11.05 -5.29 -36.60
N SER A 47 -11.97 -4.88 -37.47
CA SER A 47 -12.95 -5.76 -38.10
C SER A 47 -12.57 -6.09 -39.54
N GLY A 48 -12.62 -7.37 -39.90
CA GLY A 48 -12.37 -7.84 -41.26
C GLY A 48 -13.04 -9.18 -41.58
N SER A 49 -13.05 -9.58 -42.84
CA SER A 49 -13.49 -10.93 -43.25
C SER A 49 -12.49 -11.51 -44.28
N PRO A 50 -11.67 -12.52 -43.91
CA PRO A 50 -11.53 -13.11 -42.57
C PRO A 50 -11.00 -12.12 -41.52
N ALA A 51 -11.02 -12.52 -40.24
CA ALA A 51 -10.47 -11.70 -39.15
C ALA A 51 -8.99 -11.32 -39.42
N PRO A 52 -8.57 -10.09 -39.06
CA PRO A 52 -7.21 -9.62 -39.35
C PRO A 52 -6.16 -10.44 -38.57
N PRO A 53 -5.00 -10.80 -39.14
CA PRO A 53 -4.00 -11.60 -38.44
C PRO A 53 -3.37 -10.85 -37.26
N GLN A 54 -3.38 -11.46 -36.07
CA GLN A 54 -2.93 -10.88 -34.80
C GLN A 54 -1.52 -10.27 -34.88
N ALA A 55 -0.48 -11.08 -35.05
CA ALA A 55 0.92 -10.61 -35.06
C ALA A 55 1.19 -9.51 -36.10
N ALA A 56 0.57 -9.58 -37.28
CA ALA A 56 0.70 -8.56 -38.33
C ALA A 56 0.00 -7.25 -37.95
N THR A 57 -1.13 -7.32 -37.23
CA THR A 57 -1.88 -6.15 -36.75
C THR A 57 -1.12 -5.49 -35.60
N VAL A 58 -0.69 -6.28 -34.60
CA VAL A 58 0.08 -5.81 -33.43
C VAL A 58 1.35 -5.10 -33.88
N ALA A 59 2.16 -5.72 -34.73
CA ALA A 59 3.41 -5.13 -35.23
C ALA A 59 3.17 -3.86 -36.07
N TYR A 60 2.03 -3.75 -36.76
CA TYR A 60 1.66 -2.54 -37.49
C TYR A 60 1.23 -1.40 -36.56
N VAL A 61 0.41 -1.68 -35.54
CA VAL A 61 -0.05 -0.65 -34.59
C VAL A 61 1.10 -0.17 -33.71
N ARG A 62 1.97 -1.07 -33.22
CA ARG A 62 3.18 -0.71 -32.45
C ARG A 62 4.04 0.31 -33.21
N ARG A 63 4.41 0.01 -34.46
CA ARG A 63 5.12 0.92 -35.38
C ARG A 63 4.37 2.21 -35.73
N THR A 64 3.05 2.24 -35.57
CA THR A 64 2.25 3.45 -35.76
C THR A 64 2.27 4.32 -34.51
N MET A 65 2.17 3.72 -33.31
CA MET A 65 2.28 4.43 -32.03
C MET A 65 3.69 4.97 -31.79
N GLU A 66 4.74 4.22 -32.13
CA GLU A 66 6.15 4.66 -32.13
C GLU A 66 6.37 5.97 -32.91
N LYS A 67 5.67 6.12 -34.04
CA LYS A 67 5.77 7.29 -34.95
C LYS A 67 4.81 8.42 -34.59
N LEU A 68 3.69 8.10 -33.95
CA LEU A 68 2.69 9.07 -33.54
C LEU A 68 3.06 9.73 -32.20
N GLN A 69 3.67 8.97 -31.28
CA GLN A 69 4.05 9.38 -29.93
C GLN A 69 2.94 10.13 -29.17
N PRO A 70 1.75 9.50 -28.99
CA PRO A 70 0.62 10.14 -28.33
C PRO A 70 0.94 10.45 -26.86
N SER A 71 1.00 11.75 -26.52
CA SER A 71 1.55 12.22 -25.24
C SER A 71 0.74 11.85 -23.98
N VAL A 72 -0.46 11.30 -24.16
CA VAL A 72 -1.43 10.99 -23.10
C VAL A 72 -1.95 9.55 -23.14
N ILE A 73 -1.21 8.64 -23.78
CA ILE A 73 -1.55 7.20 -23.86
C ILE A 73 -0.33 6.39 -23.41
N GLY A 74 -0.52 5.43 -22.52
CA GLY A 74 0.54 4.54 -22.03
C GLY A 74 0.26 3.05 -22.18
N ILE A 75 -0.99 2.67 -22.49
CA ILE A 75 -1.42 1.28 -22.75
C ILE A 75 -2.27 1.27 -24.01
N VAL A 76 -2.06 0.28 -24.87
CA VAL A 76 -2.87 0.05 -26.07
C VAL A 76 -3.38 -1.39 -26.09
N GLN A 77 -4.70 -1.54 -26.06
CA GLN A 77 -5.41 -2.80 -26.19
C GLN A 77 -5.96 -2.95 -27.62
N LEU A 78 -5.67 -4.07 -28.26
CA LEU A 78 -6.08 -4.42 -29.62
C LEU A 78 -7.04 -5.60 -29.58
N TYR A 79 -8.11 -5.54 -30.39
CA TYR A 79 -9.09 -6.61 -30.52
C TYR A 79 -9.33 -6.92 -32.00
N GLY A 80 -9.11 -8.16 -32.44
CA GLY A 80 -9.46 -8.60 -33.79
C GLY A 80 -10.86 -9.21 -33.82
N THR A 81 -11.77 -8.67 -34.64
CA THR A 81 -13.11 -9.25 -34.84
C THR A 81 -13.30 -9.71 -36.29
N GLN A 82 -14.07 -10.78 -36.48
CA GLN A 82 -14.60 -11.12 -37.80
C GLN A 82 -15.87 -10.31 -38.06
N THR A 83 -16.03 -9.74 -39.25
CA THR A 83 -17.22 -8.98 -39.63
C THR A 83 -18.49 -9.81 -39.45
N GLY A 84 -19.36 -9.38 -38.52
CA GLY A 84 -20.60 -10.08 -38.15
C GLY A 84 -20.54 -10.89 -36.85
N SER A 85 -19.36 -11.06 -36.24
CA SER A 85 -19.21 -11.69 -34.92
C SER A 85 -19.27 -10.65 -33.80
N ALA A 86 -19.98 -10.97 -32.71
CA ALA A 86 -20.12 -10.09 -31.55
C ALA A 86 -18.93 -10.14 -30.56
N SER A 87 -18.12 -11.20 -30.62
CA SER A 87 -16.94 -11.41 -29.79
C SER A 87 -15.64 -11.22 -30.58
N PRO A 88 -14.53 -10.79 -29.93
CA PRO A 88 -13.21 -10.86 -30.54
C PRO A 88 -12.78 -12.31 -30.80
N VAL A 89 -11.98 -12.48 -31.85
CA VAL A 89 -11.29 -13.73 -32.22
C VAL A 89 -9.92 -13.80 -31.53
N TRP A 90 -9.31 -12.64 -31.27
CA TRP A 90 -8.10 -12.47 -30.47
C TRP A 90 -8.08 -11.08 -29.81
N SER A 91 -7.32 -10.95 -28.73
CA SER A 91 -7.00 -9.71 -28.04
C SER A 91 -5.50 -9.66 -27.72
N GLU A 92 -4.92 -8.46 -27.68
CA GLU A 92 -3.53 -8.26 -27.27
C GLU A 92 -3.33 -6.87 -26.65
N GLU A 93 -2.49 -6.77 -25.62
CA GLU A 93 -2.13 -5.50 -24.97
C GLU A 93 -0.62 -5.23 -25.08
N PHE A 94 -0.23 -3.96 -25.20
CA PHE A 94 1.15 -3.53 -24.96
C PHE A 94 1.23 -2.11 -24.39
N SER A 95 2.23 -1.87 -23.54
CA SER A 95 2.51 -0.55 -23.00
C SER A 95 3.40 0.28 -23.93
N LEU A 96 3.06 1.57 -24.09
CA LEU A 96 3.89 2.54 -24.79
C LEU A 96 5.05 3.06 -23.91
N LEU A 97 4.94 2.95 -22.58
CA LEU A 97 6.01 3.33 -21.65
C LEU A 97 7.26 2.45 -21.81
N SER A 98 7.09 1.19 -22.22
CA SER A 98 8.21 0.27 -22.50
C SER A 98 8.96 0.62 -23.78
N LEU A 99 8.27 1.14 -24.81
CA LEU A 99 8.86 1.41 -26.13
C LEU A 99 9.90 2.52 -26.09
N SER A 100 9.75 3.48 -25.16
CA SER A 100 10.74 4.53 -24.89
C SER A 100 12.09 4.00 -24.39
N SER A 101 12.16 2.75 -23.90
CA SER A 101 13.38 2.16 -23.32
C SER A 101 14.17 1.25 -24.27
N GLU A 102 13.62 0.84 -25.42
CA GLU A 102 14.33 0.02 -26.41
C GLU A 102 15.09 0.89 -27.43
N ALA A 103 14.62 2.12 -27.67
CA ALA A 103 15.21 3.06 -28.63
C ALA A 103 16.58 3.63 -28.22
N SER A 104 17.04 3.41 -26.98
CA SER A 104 18.27 3.99 -26.40
C SER A 104 19.45 3.01 -26.30
N LEU A 105 19.31 1.77 -26.75
CA LEU A 105 20.30 0.69 -26.57
C LEU A 105 20.86 0.12 -27.88
N SER A 106 20.82 0.87 -28.97
CA SER A 106 21.26 0.40 -30.30
C SER A 106 22.26 1.30 -31.04
N ASP A 107 22.82 2.34 -30.40
CA ASP A 107 23.73 3.28 -31.06
C ASP A 107 24.89 3.78 -30.17
N GLU A 108 25.64 2.86 -29.55
CA GLU A 108 26.98 3.17 -29.03
C GLU A 108 27.95 1.99 -29.22
N SER A 109 28.44 1.80 -30.45
CA SER A 109 29.51 0.80 -30.73
C SER A 109 30.38 1.12 -31.95
N GLN A 110 31.07 2.27 -31.94
CA GLN A 110 32.31 2.41 -32.74
C GLN A 110 33.29 3.51 -32.33
N SER A 111 34.57 3.19 -32.52
CA SER A 111 35.71 4.10 -32.74
C SER A 111 35.90 5.32 -31.82
N TYR A 112 36.70 5.09 -30.78
CA TYR A 112 37.73 6.04 -30.35
C TYR A 112 38.65 6.44 -31.51
N GLU A 113 38.94 7.74 -31.67
CA GLU A 113 40.24 8.20 -32.17
C GLU A 113 40.60 9.57 -31.57
N THR A 114 41.90 9.93 -31.60
CA THR A 114 42.50 11.06 -30.85
C THR A 114 42.83 12.23 -31.76
N LEU A 115 42.69 13.47 -31.27
CA LEU A 115 43.49 14.62 -31.77
C LEU A 115 43.64 15.71 -30.70
N THR A 116 44.76 16.46 -30.75
CA THR A 116 45.27 17.31 -29.66
C THR A 116 45.68 18.73 -30.08
N SER A 117 45.32 19.73 -29.28
CA SER A 117 45.82 21.12 -29.28
C SER A 117 45.39 21.77 -27.93
N THR A 118 46.19 22.33 -27.00
CA THR A 118 47.42 23.16 -27.05
C THR A 118 47.19 24.47 -27.83
N THR A 119 47.38 25.70 -27.33
CA THR A 119 47.90 26.28 -26.05
C THR A 119 47.38 27.74 -25.96
N ASP A 120 47.35 28.50 -24.85
CA ASP A 120 47.76 28.30 -23.44
C ASP A 120 46.58 28.79 -22.52
N GLY A 121 46.64 29.52 -21.39
CA GLY A 121 47.75 30.08 -20.58
C GLY A 121 47.29 31.05 -19.49
N GLY A 122 48.16 31.35 -18.50
CA GLY A 122 47.94 32.37 -17.46
C GLY A 122 48.14 31.87 -16.02
N ARG A 123 49.11 32.45 -15.28
CA ARG A 123 49.55 31.99 -13.94
C ARG A 123 49.69 33.13 -12.94
N ALA A 124 48.82 33.18 -11.91
CA ALA A 124 48.97 33.83 -10.59
C ALA A 124 47.59 33.88 -9.88
N ALA A 125 47.45 33.96 -8.56
CA ALA A 125 48.31 33.57 -7.43
C ALA A 125 47.43 33.54 -6.16
N SER A 126 47.75 32.73 -5.16
CA SER A 126 47.02 32.69 -3.87
C SER A 126 47.63 33.66 -2.85
N PRO A 127 46.79 34.41 -2.11
CA PRO A 127 47.10 34.87 -0.75
C PRO A 127 46.29 34.10 0.30
N ALA A 128 46.88 33.93 1.48
CA ALA A 128 46.24 33.39 2.69
C ALA A 128 45.57 34.52 3.51
N PRO A 129 44.69 34.22 4.50
CA PRO A 129 43.66 35.16 4.94
C PRO A 129 44.09 36.13 6.06
N GLN A 130 43.37 37.26 6.15
CA GLN A 130 43.25 38.08 7.37
C GLN A 130 41.81 38.57 7.56
N PRO A 131 41.39 38.91 8.80
CA PRO A 131 39.98 38.87 9.20
C PRO A 131 39.23 40.18 8.97
N SER A 132 37.93 40.10 8.69
CA SER A 132 37.02 41.24 8.71
C SER A 132 35.60 40.81 9.09
N SER A 133 35.04 41.51 10.07
CA SER A 133 33.60 41.73 10.37
C SER A 133 32.57 40.63 10.09
N PHE A 134 31.83 40.24 11.13
CA PHE A 134 30.48 39.70 10.98
C PHE A 134 29.58 40.72 10.27
N THR A 135 29.36 40.53 8.98
CA THR A 135 28.29 41.17 8.21
C THR A 135 27.24 40.10 7.91
N ALA A 136 25.96 40.42 8.10
CA ALA A 136 24.88 39.47 7.85
C ALA A 136 24.96 38.93 6.41
N ALA A 137 24.81 37.62 6.24
CA ALA A 137 24.96 36.98 4.94
C ALA A 137 23.95 37.55 3.92
N PRO A 138 24.38 37.93 2.71
CA PRO A 138 23.44 38.42 1.70
C PRO A 138 22.49 37.31 1.28
N VAL A 139 21.18 37.57 1.37
CA VAL A 139 20.14 36.63 0.92
C VAL A 139 20.40 36.27 -0.55
N PRO A 140 20.47 34.97 -0.93
CA PRO A 140 20.81 34.60 -2.29
C PRO A 140 19.83 35.21 -3.31
N VAL A 141 20.35 35.76 -4.41
CA VAL A 141 19.52 36.43 -5.44
C VAL A 141 18.41 35.52 -6.01
N ALA A 142 18.66 34.20 -6.06
CA ALA A 142 17.66 33.21 -6.45
C ALA A 142 16.48 33.10 -5.45
N VAL A 143 16.70 33.31 -4.16
CA VAL A 143 15.67 33.32 -3.11
C VAL A 143 14.80 34.57 -3.24
N VAL A 144 15.41 35.74 -3.46
CA VAL A 144 14.68 37.00 -3.71
C VAL A 144 13.74 36.83 -4.90
N ARG A 145 14.26 36.37 -6.02
CA ARG A 145 13.46 36.08 -7.23
C ARG A 145 12.37 35.03 -6.97
N ALA A 146 12.63 34.00 -6.17
CA ALA A 146 11.63 32.98 -5.87
C ALA A 146 10.47 33.51 -4.99
N TYR A 147 10.72 34.48 -4.11
CA TYR A 147 9.66 35.22 -3.40
C TYR A 147 8.85 36.10 -4.36
N GLU A 148 9.50 36.76 -5.33
CA GLU A 148 8.82 37.57 -6.36
C GLU A 148 7.91 36.74 -7.29
N GLU A 149 8.39 35.61 -7.82
CA GLU A 149 7.61 34.70 -8.67
C GLU A 149 6.40 34.10 -7.93
N LEU A 150 6.51 33.90 -6.61
CA LEU A 150 5.40 33.51 -5.73
C LEU A 150 4.56 34.69 -5.20
N GLY A 151 4.96 35.94 -5.47
CA GLY A 151 4.31 37.17 -5.01
C GLY A 151 4.12 37.22 -3.49
N LEU A 152 5.18 36.88 -2.76
CA LEU A 152 5.25 36.83 -1.30
C LEU A 152 6.27 37.84 -0.77
N SER A 153 6.19 38.18 0.51
CA SER A 153 7.14 39.08 1.17
C SER A 153 8.42 38.32 1.53
N LEU A 154 9.57 39.00 1.43
CA LEU A 154 10.86 38.40 1.74
C LEU A 154 10.90 37.97 3.21
N GLY A 155 10.99 36.66 3.47
CA GLY A 155 10.93 36.08 4.82
C GLY A 155 9.57 35.54 5.25
N ASP A 156 8.55 35.51 4.39
CA ASP A 156 7.29 34.81 4.70
C ASP A 156 7.55 33.32 5.03
N PRO A 157 6.89 32.77 6.07
CA PRO A 157 7.23 31.46 6.64
C PRO A 157 6.75 30.29 5.76
N LEU A 158 7.40 29.13 5.90
CA LEU A 158 7.20 27.95 5.03
C LEU A 158 5.71 27.52 4.84
N PRO A 159 4.84 27.50 5.87
CA PRO A 159 3.42 27.17 5.67
C PRO A 159 2.66 28.17 4.78
N GLN A 160 3.04 29.45 4.82
CA GLN A 160 2.47 30.49 3.97
C GLN A 160 2.93 30.32 2.52
N VAL A 161 4.22 30.04 2.32
CA VAL A 161 4.83 29.68 1.01
C VAL A 161 4.12 28.47 0.39
N GLU A 162 3.93 27.39 1.16
CA GLU A 162 3.20 26.20 0.70
C GLU A 162 1.75 26.53 0.32
N SER A 163 1.03 27.28 1.16
CA SER A 163 -0.38 27.63 0.90
C SER A 163 -0.58 28.40 -0.42
N VAL A 164 0.32 29.34 -0.74
CA VAL A 164 0.25 30.15 -1.96
C VAL A 164 0.70 29.34 -3.17
N TYR A 165 1.73 28.49 -3.04
CA TYR A 165 2.13 27.57 -4.11
C TYR A 165 0.98 26.64 -4.53
N PHE A 166 0.35 25.94 -3.57
CA PHE A 166 -0.75 25.01 -3.89
C PHE A 166 -1.96 25.74 -4.48
N LYS A 167 -2.31 26.93 -3.97
CA LYS A 167 -3.41 27.75 -4.50
C LYS A 167 -3.14 28.21 -5.94
N ARG A 168 -1.97 28.77 -6.24
CA ARG A 168 -1.59 29.18 -7.61
C ARG A 168 -1.50 28.00 -8.57
N ARG A 169 -0.93 26.86 -8.12
CA ARG A 169 -0.86 25.63 -8.92
C ARG A 169 -2.25 25.08 -9.28
N ALA A 170 -3.19 25.07 -8.34
CA ALA A 170 -4.57 24.66 -8.61
C ALA A 170 -5.29 25.62 -9.59
N GLU A 171 -4.99 26.91 -9.54
CA GLU A 171 -5.55 27.89 -10.47
C GLU A 171 -4.98 27.77 -11.88
N LEU A 172 -3.66 27.60 -12.04
CA LEU A 172 -3.03 27.34 -13.34
C LEU A 172 -3.53 26.05 -13.99
N LEU A 173 -3.66 24.96 -13.19
CA LEU A 173 -4.24 23.70 -13.65
C LEU A 173 -5.71 23.86 -14.10
N ARG A 174 -6.50 24.72 -13.45
CA ARG A 174 -7.87 25.07 -13.87
C ARG A 174 -7.93 25.93 -15.14
N ARG A 175 -6.92 26.77 -15.38
CA ARG A 175 -6.79 27.60 -16.58
C ARG A 175 -6.16 26.86 -17.77
N GLY A 176 -5.62 25.65 -17.54
CA GLY A 176 -4.97 24.83 -18.57
C GLY A 176 -3.53 25.24 -18.90
N ASP A 177 -3.02 26.32 -18.31
CA ASP A 177 -1.66 26.81 -18.54
C ASP A 177 -0.64 25.93 -17.81
N ARG A 178 -0.09 24.96 -18.54
CA ARG A 178 0.96 24.06 -18.05
C ARG A 178 2.37 24.65 -18.19
N ALA A 179 2.56 25.70 -18.99
CA ALA A 179 3.86 26.34 -19.17
C ALA A 179 4.26 27.14 -17.91
N ALA A 180 3.31 27.83 -17.29
CA ALA A 180 3.51 28.57 -16.04
C ALA A 180 3.77 27.68 -14.80
N LEU A 181 3.66 26.35 -14.90
CA LEU A 181 3.85 25.45 -13.75
C LEU A 181 5.32 25.20 -13.38
N GLU A 182 6.22 25.14 -14.36
CA GLU A 182 7.65 24.90 -14.10
C GLU A 182 8.36 26.07 -13.37
N PRO A 183 8.20 27.36 -13.73
CA PRO A 183 8.78 28.45 -12.93
C PRO A 183 8.20 28.51 -11.51
N LEU A 184 6.89 28.26 -11.34
CA LEU A 184 6.25 28.21 -10.03
C LEU A 184 6.80 27.07 -9.14
N LYS A 185 7.08 25.91 -9.73
CA LYS A 185 7.69 24.74 -9.09
C LYS A 185 9.17 24.97 -8.75
N TRP A 186 9.93 25.63 -9.62
CA TRP A 186 11.31 26.06 -9.37
C TRP A 186 11.38 27.03 -8.19
N ALA A 187 10.53 28.06 -8.17
CA ALA A 187 10.46 29.05 -7.09
C ALA A 187 10.15 28.39 -5.74
N PHE A 188 9.10 27.55 -5.70
CA PHE A 188 8.73 26.82 -4.48
C PHE A 188 9.86 25.93 -3.94
N THR A 189 10.51 25.16 -4.82
CA THR A 189 11.62 24.26 -4.42
C THR A 189 12.81 25.05 -3.88
N THR A 190 13.10 26.21 -4.47
CA THR A 190 14.17 27.12 -4.04
C THR A 190 13.88 27.71 -2.65
N LEU A 191 12.66 28.21 -2.40
CA LEU A 191 12.30 28.74 -1.09
C LEU A 191 12.26 27.65 -0.01
N LYS A 192 11.68 26.48 -0.31
CA LYS A 192 11.61 25.37 0.65
C LYS A 192 13.00 24.94 1.12
N THR A 193 13.92 24.70 0.18
CA THR A 193 15.30 24.33 0.47
C THR A 193 16.00 25.37 1.35
N HIS A 194 15.80 26.66 1.06
CA HIS A 194 16.43 27.74 1.84
C HIS A 194 15.86 27.86 3.26
N LEU A 195 14.54 27.78 3.43
CA LEU A 195 13.89 27.85 4.74
C LEU A 195 14.19 26.63 5.62
N GLU A 196 14.25 25.43 5.04
CA GLU A 196 14.66 24.21 5.74
C GLU A 196 16.13 24.27 6.19
N GLN A 197 17.03 24.85 5.38
CA GLN A 197 18.43 25.06 5.76
C GLN A 197 18.59 26.12 6.87
N SER A 198 17.86 27.23 6.80
CA SER A 198 17.88 28.27 7.86
C SER A 198 17.32 27.74 9.19
N ALA A 199 16.25 26.94 9.16
CA ALA A 199 15.69 26.32 10.36
C ALA A 199 16.64 25.33 11.06
N VAL A 200 17.57 24.71 10.32
CA VAL A 200 18.64 23.88 10.90
C VAL A 200 19.79 24.72 11.48
N ALA A 201 19.99 25.95 10.98
CA ALA A 201 21.04 26.85 11.46
C ALA A 201 20.71 27.61 12.75
N GLU A 202 19.42 27.77 13.10
CA GLU A 202 18.98 28.46 14.33
C GLU A 202 19.00 27.58 15.60
N VAL A 203 19.35 26.28 15.50
CA VAL A 203 19.40 25.37 16.66
C VAL A 203 20.69 25.57 17.45
N ASP A 204 20.69 26.58 18.33
CA ASP A 204 21.83 26.97 19.18
C ASP A 204 22.27 25.81 20.12
N PRO A 205 23.53 25.33 20.03
CA PRO A 205 24.05 24.24 20.86
C PRO A 205 24.10 24.55 22.37
N ALA A 206 23.95 25.82 22.79
CA ALA A 206 23.82 26.17 24.21
C ALA A 206 22.58 25.53 24.87
N SER A 207 21.53 25.24 24.10
CA SER A 207 20.26 24.68 24.58
C SER A 207 20.37 23.23 25.08
N THR A 208 21.30 22.44 24.54
CA THR A 208 21.40 21.00 24.83
C THR A 208 22.05 20.71 26.19
N ALA A 209 23.00 21.56 26.62
CA ALA A 209 23.78 21.37 27.84
C ALA A 209 22.96 21.49 29.14
N LEU A 210 21.85 22.24 29.13
CA LEU A 210 21.01 22.45 30.31
C LEU A 210 20.10 21.25 30.66
N LEU A 211 19.87 20.33 29.71
CA LEU A 211 19.01 19.17 29.92
C LEU A 211 19.75 17.97 30.56
N GLU A 212 21.03 17.77 30.27
CA GLU A 212 21.82 16.69 30.92
C GLU A 212 22.15 17.01 32.39
N ALA A 213 22.34 18.29 32.73
CA ALA A 213 22.63 18.73 34.09
C ALA A 213 21.50 18.42 35.10
N ALA A 214 20.26 18.30 34.63
CA ALA A 214 19.09 17.98 35.46
C ALA A 214 18.93 16.47 35.77
N ALA A 215 19.68 15.58 35.09
CA ALA A 215 19.48 14.13 35.17
C ALA A 215 20.31 13.42 36.25
N THR A 216 21.26 14.10 36.90
CA THR A 216 22.32 13.47 37.72
C THR A 216 22.21 13.70 39.23
N THR A 217 21.13 14.29 39.73
CA THR A 217 20.95 14.71 41.14
C THR A 217 19.78 14.04 41.87
N ASN A 218 19.72 12.69 41.86
CA ASN A 218 18.88 11.94 42.81
C ASN A 218 19.39 10.50 43.08
N LEU A 219 20.54 10.38 43.77
CA LEU A 219 21.04 9.11 44.32
C LEU A 219 21.16 9.20 45.85
N GLY A 220 20.03 9.04 46.54
CA GLY A 220 20.00 8.80 47.99
C GLY A 220 20.39 7.35 48.32
N PRO A 221 21.08 7.08 49.45
CA PRO A 221 21.55 5.75 49.81
C PRO A 221 20.38 4.77 50.10
N GLY A 222 20.54 3.53 49.63
CA GLY A 222 19.43 2.58 49.51
C GLY A 222 18.85 2.07 50.84
N ARG A 223 17.52 2.06 50.95
CA ARG A 223 16.79 1.39 52.03
C ARG A 223 16.42 -0.04 51.59
N ARG A 224 17.15 -1.02 52.14
CA ARG A 224 17.02 -2.45 51.79
C ARG A 224 15.67 -3.02 52.25
N SER A 225 14.69 -3.10 51.35
CA SER A 225 13.37 -3.67 51.62
C SER A 225 13.47 -5.13 52.07
N GLN A 226 12.88 -5.45 53.22
CA GLN A 226 12.74 -6.84 53.68
C GLN A 226 11.68 -7.59 52.85
N PRO A 227 11.73 -8.94 52.79
CA PRO A 227 10.67 -9.72 52.14
C PRO A 227 9.35 -9.52 52.89
N ARG A 228 8.34 -8.97 52.21
CA ARG A 228 6.98 -8.87 52.77
C ARG A 228 6.39 -10.27 52.88
N GLN A 229 6.06 -10.70 54.09
CA GLN A 229 5.35 -11.96 54.31
C GLN A 229 4.01 -11.93 53.58
N THR A 230 3.74 -12.94 52.75
CA THR A 230 2.46 -13.13 52.08
C THR A 230 1.51 -13.89 53.00
N GLU A 231 0.73 -13.16 53.78
CA GLU A 231 -0.53 -13.69 54.30
C GLU A 231 -1.53 -13.89 53.13
N PRO A 232 -2.35 -14.95 53.15
CA PRO A 232 -3.30 -15.23 52.09
C PRO A 232 -4.53 -14.32 52.22
N HIS A 233 -4.48 -13.14 51.59
CA HIS A 233 -5.70 -12.38 51.35
C HIS A 233 -6.66 -13.21 50.47
N PRO A 234 -7.95 -13.31 50.81
CA PRO A 234 -8.94 -13.93 49.94
C PRO A 234 -9.10 -13.11 48.65
N ASP A 235 -9.45 -13.78 47.54
CA ASP A 235 -9.63 -13.12 46.25
C ASP A 235 -10.59 -11.94 46.36
N PRO A 236 -10.17 -10.71 45.98
CA PRO A 236 -11.10 -9.59 45.91
C PRO A 236 -12.13 -9.89 44.83
N ALA A 237 -13.41 -9.63 45.12
CA ALA A 237 -14.47 -9.71 44.12
C ALA A 237 -14.07 -8.82 42.93
N ALA A 238 -13.95 -9.45 41.75
CA ALA A 238 -13.36 -8.81 40.58
C ALA A 238 -14.05 -7.48 40.27
N ASP A 239 -13.25 -6.41 40.18
CA ASP A 239 -13.74 -5.06 39.91
C ASP A 239 -14.09 -4.91 38.42
N ASP A 240 -15.26 -5.45 38.07
CA ASP A 240 -15.84 -5.44 36.73
C ASP A 240 -16.37 -4.03 36.32
N THR A 241 -16.01 -2.94 37.03
CA THR A 241 -16.39 -1.57 36.68
C THR A 241 -15.63 -1.01 35.47
N ASP A 242 -14.35 -1.34 35.30
CA ASP A 242 -13.59 -0.98 34.10
C ASP A 242 -13.86 -1.98 32.96
N LEU A 243 -14.66 -1.56 31.98
CA LEU A 243 -14.98 -2.33 30.78
C LEU A 243 -13.78 -2.52 29.83
N LEU A 244 -12.79 -1.62 29.87
CA LEU A 244 -11.61 -1.67 29.00
C LEU A 244 -10.60 -2.72 29.47
N SER A 245 -10.55 -3.01 30.78
CA SER A 245 -9.73 -4.06 31.38
C SER A 245 -9.85 -5.41 30.66
N PHE A 246 -8.70 -6.03 30.38
CA PHE A 246 -8.61 -7.40 29.84
C PHE A 246 -9.08 -8.48 30.84
N GLN A 247 -9.31 -8.14 32.11
CA GLN A 247 -9.83 -9.09 33.11
C GLN A 247 -11.36 -9.07 33.22
N ASN A 248 -12.01 -8.01 32.73
CA ASN A 248 -13.45 -7.78 32.88
C ASN A 248 -14.29 -8.93 32.29
N ARG A 249 -15.22 -9.45 33.09
CA ARG A 249 -16.06 -10.61 32.77
C ARG A 249 -17.12 -10.28 31.72
N TYR A 250 -17.77 -9.13 31.82
CA TYR A 250 -18.76 -8.68 30.85
C TYR A 250 -18.12 -8.38 29.49
N SER A 251 -16.95 -7.74 29.49
CA SER A 251 -16.18 -7.41 28.29
C SER A 251 -15.80 -8.66 27.49
N ASN A 252 -15.18 -9.63 28.17
CA ASN A 252 -14.70 -10.87 27.56
C ASN A 252 -15.83 -11.88 27.23
N GLY A 253 -16.87 -11.94 28.07
CA GLY A 253 -17.95 -12.93 27.98
C GLY A 253 -19.19 -12.47 27.18
N LEU A 254 -19.56 -11.19 27.20
CA LEU A 254 -20.78 -10.67 26.55
C LEU A 254 -20.50 -9.64 25.46
N ILE A 255 -19.58 -8.70 25.67
CA ILE A 255 -19.34 -7.64 24.68
C ILE A 255 -18.70 -8.22 23.42
N PHE A 256 -17.75 -9.16 23.52
CA PHE A 256 -17.18 -9.80 22.33
C PHE A 256 -18.24 -10.54 21.46
N PRO A 257 -19.09 -11.44 21.99
CA PRO A 257 -20.23 -11.97 21.22
C PRO A 257 -21.18 -10.89 20.69
N GLY A 258 -21.40 -9.80 21.43
CA GLY A 258 -22.17 -8.64 20.98
C GLY A 258 -21.57 -7.97 19.74
N LEU A 259 -20.25 -7.74 19.72
CA LEU A 259 -19.53 -7.19 18.56
C LEU A 259 -19.54 -8.18 17.38
N MET A 260 -19.40 -9.48 17.64
CA MET A 260 -19.50 -10.54 16.62
C MET A 260 -20.87 -10.52 15.93
N LEU A 261 -21.95 -10.44 16.70
CA LEU A 261 -23.33 -10.37 16.17
C LEU A 261 -23.60 -9.03 15.48
N LEU A 262 -23.11 -7.92 16.02
CA LEU A 262 -23.26 -6.60 15.40
C LEU A 262 -22.54 -6.53 14.05
N GLY A 263 -21.30 -7.03 13.95
CA GLY A 263 -20.56 -7.14 12.70
C GLY A 263 -21.26 -8.04 11.66
N MET A 264 -21.88 -9.14 12.11
CA MET A 264 -22.70 -10.02 11.25
C MET A 264 -23.92 -9.28 10.69
N LEU A 265 -24.66 -8.57 11.55
CA LEU A 265 -25.83 -7.77 11.17
C LEU A 265 -25.45 -6.62 10.22
N MET A 266 -24.34 -5.93 10.48
CA MET A 266 -23.81 -4.87 9.62
C MET A 266 -23.39 -5.39 8.23
N ASN A 267 -22.89 -6.63 8.14
CA ASN A 267 -22.60 -7.27 6.86
C ASN A 267 -23.90 -7.69 6.12
N ALA A 268 -24.91 -8.17 6.84
CA ALA A 268 -26.18 -8.57 6.26
C ALA A 268 -27.03 -7.40 5.71
N MET A 269 -26.86 -6.18 6.23
CA MET A 269 -27.57 -4.99 5.76
C MET A 269 -26.90 -4.39 4.50
N PRO A 270 -27.54 -4.36 3.31
CA PRO A 270 -26.89 -3.94 2.06
C PRO A 270 -26.31 -2.51 2.09
N ILE A 271 -27.02 -1.56 2.71
CA ILE A 271 -26.60 -0.15 2.81
C ILE A 271 -25.34 -0.02 3.68
N VAL A 272 -25.28 -0.76 4.80
CA VAL A 272 -24.13 -0.75 5.72
C VAL A 272 -22.95 -1.50 5.10
N ASN A 273 -23.21 -2.61 4.40
CA ASN A 273 -22.20 -3.36 3.66
C ASN A 273 -21.54 -2.51 2.57
N ALA A 274 -22.32 -1.73 1.81
CA ALA A 274 -21.80 -0.77 0.84
C ALA A 274 -21.02 0.38 1.49
N LEU A 275 -21.54 0.99 2.55
CA LEU A 275 -20.88 2.10 3.28
C LEU A 275 -19.53 1.69 3.87
N LEU A 276 -19.42 0.45 4.36
CA LEU A 276 -18.22 -0.08 5.00
C LEU A 276 -17.38 -0.97 4.06
N PHE A 277 -17.68 -0.99 2.76
CA PHE A 277 -16.97 -1.81 1.77
C PHE A 277 -15.46 -1.54 1.75
N GLY A 278 -15.06 -0.28 1.97
CA GLY A 278 -13.65 0.12 2.10
C GLY A 278 -12.88 -0.59 3.23
N ILE A 279 -13.54 -1.11 4.27
CA ILE A 279 -12.89 -1.92 5.31
C ILE A 279 -12.45 -3.28 4.74
N LYS A 280 -13.28 -3.91 3.89
CA LYS A 280 -12.94 -5.18 3.24
C LYS A 280 -11.76 -5.00 2.29
N ILE A 281 -11.84 -3.97 1.44
CA ILE A 281 -10.73 -3.53 0.58
C ILE A 281 -9.45 -3.33 1.41
N TRP A 282 -9.50 -2.59 2.52
CA TRP A 282 -8.29 -2.32 3.29
C TRP A 282 -7.68 -3.58 3.92
N LEU A 283 -8.49 -4.52 4.43
CA LEU A 283 -7.97 -5.81 4.91
C LEU A 283 -7.44 -6.71 3.78
N HIS A 284 -8.03 -6.64 2.59
CA HIS A 284 -7.57 -7.33 1.38
C HIS A 284 -6.16 -6.82 0.97
N GLU A 285 -6.01 -5.51 0.78
CA GLU A 285 -4.70 -4.90 0.46
C GLU A 285 -3.67 -5.12 1.57
N PHE A 286 -4.07 -5.07 2.85
CA PHE A 286 -3.18 -5.39 3.96
C PHE A 286 -2.76 -6.88 3.95
N GLY A 287 -3.61 -7.77 3.44
CA GLY A 287 -3.28 -9.17 3.15
C GLY A 287 -2.07 -9.30 2.23
N HIS A 288 -2.17 -8.72 1.03
CA HIS A 288 -1.07 -8.58 0.06
C HIS A 288 0.20 -8.00 0.71
N ALA A 289 0.05 -6.88 1.44
CA ALA A 289 1.18 -6.22 2.08
C ALA A 289 1.87 -7.08 3.16
N THR A 290 1.13 -7.87 3.94
CA THR A 290 1.75 -8.75 4.96
C THR A 290 2.61 -9.86 4.34
N VAL A 291 2.20 -10.44 3.21
CA VAL A 291 3.01 -11.42 2.48
C VAL A 291 4.27 -10.78 1.92
N ALA A 292 4.14 -9.59 1.30
CA ALA A 292 5.27 -8.83 0.78
C ALA A 292 6.29 -8.47 1.87
N TRP A 293 5.86 -7.84 2.97
CA TRP A 293 6.74 -7.42 4.07
C TRP A 293 7.43 -8.60 4.77
N LEU A 294 6.74 -9.71 5.01
CA LEU A 294 7.36 -10.92 5.59
C LEU A 294 8.36 -11.57 4.63
N SER A 295 8.19 -11.41 3.31
CA SER A 295 9.19 -11.81 2.30
C SER A 295 10.33 -10.79 2.08
N GLY A 296 10.38 -9.72 2.88
CA GLY A 296 11.40 -8.67 2.78
C GLY A 296 11.24 -7.75 1.57
N ARG A 297 10.02 -7.61 1.03
CA ARG A 297 9.72 -6.77 -0.13
C ARG A 297 8.95 -5.51 0.25
N GLN A 298 9.19 -4.43 -0.50
CA GLN A 298 8.41 -3.19 -0.35
C GLN A 298 6.98 -3.44 -0.80
N ALA A 299 6.01 -3.00 0.00
CA ALA A 299 4.60 -2.93 -0.36
C ALA A 299 3.91 -1.76 0.33
N LEU A 300 2.94 -1.15 -0.35
CA LEU A 300 2.12 -0.04 0.13
C LEU A 300 0.63 -0.34 -0.13
N PRO A 301 -0.13 -0.81 0.88
CA PRO A 301 -1.56 -1.09 0.73
C PRO A 301 -2.36 0.22 0.74
N LEU A 302 -2.97 0.58 -0.40
CA LEU A 302 -3.79 1.78 -0.53
C LEU A 302 -5.28 1.46 -0.29
N PRO A 303 -6.04 2.29 0.44
CA PRO A 303 -7.46 2.05 0.76
C PRO A 303 -8.43 2.16 -0.44
N ILE A 304 -7.89 2.21 -1.66
CA ILE A 304 -8.63 2.27 -2.93
C ILE A 304 -8.65 0.93 -3.67
N GLY A 305 -8.10 -0.14 -3.10
CA GLY A 305 -7.98 -1.44 -3.76
C GLY A 305 -6.77 -1.49 -4.68
N TRP A 306 -5.59 -1.18 -4.13
CA TRP A 306 -4.33 -1.25 -4.85
C TRP A 306 -3.15 -1.41 -3.88
N THR A 307 -2.40 -2.50 -3.98
CA THR A 307 -1.11 -2.69 -3.29
C THR A 307 0.02 -2.61 -4.29
N SER A 308 0.70 -1.47 -4.36
CA SER A 308 1.96 -1.40 -5.10
C SER A 308 3.04 -2.13 -4.32
N TYR A 309 3.71 -3.10 -4.95
CA TYR A 309 4.81 -3.85 -4.35
C TYR A 309 6.00 -3.94 -5.29
N ASN A 310 7.18 -4.20 -4.74
CA ASN A 310 8.41 -4.40 -5.51
C ASN A 310 8.76 -5.91 -5.53
N PRO A 311 8.85 -6.56 -6.71
CA PRO A 311 9.26 -7.96 -6.82
C PRO A 311 10.67 -8.24 -6.27
N GLN A 312 11.55 -7.24 -6.22
CA GLN A 312 12.90 -7.37 -5.68
C GLN A 312 12.89 -7.30 -4.13
N ARG A 313 13.63 -8.23 -3.50
CA ARG A 313 13.85 -8.25 -2.05
C ARG A 313 14.70 -7.05 -1.63
N SER A 314 14.32 -6.39 -0.55
CA SER A 314 14.99 -5.21 0.00
C SER A 314 15.51 -5.49 1.41
N LEU A 315 16.84 -5.46 1.58
CA LEU A 315 17.47 -5.58 2.90
C LEU A 315 16.98 -4.52 3.89
N LEU A 316 16.65 -3.32 3.40
CA LEU A 316 16.08 -2.24 4.23
C LEU A 316 14.73 -2.66 4.82
N VAL A 317 13.82 -3.23 4.01
CA VAL A 317 12.53 -3.72 4.52
C VAL A 317 12.73 -4.87 5.49
N TYR A 318 13.57 -5.84 5.13
CA TYR A 318 13.86 -6.98 6.01
C TYR A 318 14.37 -6.53 7.40
N LEU A 319 15.33 -5.61 7.44
CA LEU A 319 15.85 -5.05 8.69
C LEU A 319 14.82 -4.18 9.41
N ALA A 320 14.00 -3.40 8.70
CA ALA A 320 12.94 -2.58 9.30
C ALA A 320 11.88 -3.43 10.02
N ILE A 321 11.39 -4.51 9.39
CA ILE A 321 10.43 -5.42 10.04
C ILE A 321 11.09 -6.14 11.23
N LEU A 322 12.36 -6.58 11.11
CA LEU A 322 13.08 -7.16 12.25
C LEU A 322 13.23 -6.18 13.42
N VAL A 323 13.47 -4.89 13.15
CA VAL A 323 13.52 -3.85 14.19
C VAL A 323 12.16 -3.66 14.85
N LEU A 324 11.06 -3.63 14.09
CA LEU A 324 9.70 -3.54 14.65
C LEU A 324 9.35 -4.76 15.51
N LEU A 325 9.72 -5.98 15.09
CA LEU A 325 9.55 -7.20 15.87
C LEU A 325 10.45 -7.20 17.13
N GLY A 326 11.68 -6.71 17.02
CA GLY A 326 12.59 -6.52 18.16
C GLY A 326 12.05 -5.52 19.19
N LEU A 327 11.43 -4.42 18.73
CA LEU A 327 10.75 -3.45 19.59
C LEU A 327 9.49 -4.07 20.26
N LEU A 328 8.70 -4.86 19.54
CA LEU A 328 7.55 -5.59 20.10
C LEU A 328 8.00 -6.59 21.19
N PHE A 329 9.07 -7.34 20.94
CA PHE A 329 9.68 -8.24 21.91
C PHE A 329 10.20 -7.50 23.14
N TRP A 330 10.92 -6.38 22.94
CA TRP A 330 11.47 -5.56 24.02
C TRP A 330 10.38 -4.91 24.87
N ALA A 331 9.33 -4.36 24.25
CA ALA A 331 8.19 -3.78 24.94
C ALA A 331 7.42 -4.85 25.75
N GLY A 332 7.15 -6.01 25.14
CA GLY A 332 6.58 -7.16 25.84
C GLY A 332 7.43 -7.59 27.04
N ARG A 333 8.75 -7.66 26.88
CA ARG A 333 9.69 -7.97 27.98
C ARG A 333 9.70 -6.91 29.09
N ARG A 334 9.64 -5.62 28.74
CA ARG A 334 9.61 -4.49 29.69
C ARG A 334 8.33 -4.47 30.51
N GLU A 335 7.21 -4.87 29.92
CA GLU A 335 5.88 -4.91 30.55
C GLU A 335 5.50 -6.30 31.10
N GLY A 336 6.41 -7.28 31.05
CA GLY A 336 6.16 -8.65 31.53
C GLY A 336 5.20 -9.48 30.65
N GLN A 337 4.75 -8.94 29.52
CA GLN A 337 3.80 -9.58 28.60
C GLN A 337 4.49 -10.65 27.75
N ARG A 338 4.32 -11.93 28.11
CA ARG A 338 4.94 -13.06 27.40
C ARG A 338 4.42 -13.29 25.97
N TRP A 339 3.15 -12.98 25.69
CA TRP A 339 2.54 -13.24 24.38
C TRP A 339 3.17 -12.39 23.24
N PRO A 340 3.29 -11.05 23.36
CA PRO A 340 4.02 -10.24 22.36
C PRO A 340 5.45 -10.72 22.09
N MET A 341 6.15 -11.24 23.11
CA MET A 341 7.50 -11.81 22.95
C MET A 341 7.49 -13.08 22.08
N VAL A 342 6.56 -14.01 22.32
CA VAL A 342 6.42 -15.23 21.52
C VAL A 342 5.99 -14.90 20.09
N LEU A 343 5.00 -14.01 19.93
CA LEU A 343 4.53 -13.54 18.63
C LEU A 343 5.66 -12.91 17.80
N ALA A 344 6.44 -12.01 18.39
CA ALA A 344 7.59 -11.40 17.74
C ALA A 344 8.66 -12.42 17.30
N ALA A 345 8.97 -13.40 18.16
CA ALA A 345 9.94 -14.44 17.84
C ALA A 345 9.45 -15.37 16.71
N VAL A 346 8.18 -15.78 16.73
CA VAL A 346 7.58 -16.59 15.66
C VAL A 346 7.55 -15.83 14.34
N LEU A 347 7.11 -14.56 14.35
CA LEU A 347 7.09 -13.73 13.14
C LEU A 347 8.50 -13.48 12.58
N ALA A 348 9.53 -13.34 13.41
CA ALA A 348 10.90 -13.20 12.93
C ALA A 348 11.44 -14.48 12.23
N VAL A 349 11.06 -15.67 12.73
CA VAL A 349 11.38 -16.95 12.08
C VAL A 349 10.61 -17.11 10.77
N VAL A 350 9.32 -16.77 10.75
CA VAL A 350 8.49 -16.77 9.53
C VAL A 350 9.06 -15.79 8.49
N GLN A 351 9.43 -14.58 8.91
CA GLN A 351 10.05 -13.58 8.04
C GLN A 351 11.40 -14.07 7.48
N PHE A 352 12.25 -14.70 8.30
CA PHE A 352 13.50 -15.30 7.80
C PHE A 352 13.23 -16.37 6.74
N TYR A 353 12.28 -17.28 6.98
CA TYR A 353 11.88 -18.28 6.00
C TYR A 353 11.32 -17.66 4.71
N MET A 354 10.36 -16.74 4.82
CA MET A 354 9.72 -16.09 3.67
C MET A 354 10.65 -15.17 2.87
N THR A 355 11.66 -14.58 3.51
CA THR A 355 12.65 -13.72 2.83
C THR A 355 13.77 -14.53 2.17
N TRP A 356 14.25 -15.62 2.79
CA TRP A 356 15.48 -16.28 2.36
C TRP A 356 15.27 -17.67 1.73
N LEU A 357 14.32 -18.46 2.25
CA LEU A 357 14.13 -19.87 1.87
C LEU A 357 12.97 -20.08 0.88
N LEU A 358 12.01 -19.15 0.82
CA LEU A 358 10.83 -19.26 -0.05
C LEU A 358 11.18 -19.00 -1.54
N PRO A 359 10.79 -19.90 -2.48
CA PRO A 359 10.92 -19.68 -3.92
C PRO A 359 10.10 -18.48 -4.46
N ALA A 360 10.42 -18.00 -5.65
CA ALA A 360 9.74 -16.87 -6.29
C ALA A 360 8.27 -17.19 -6.61
N ASP A 361 8.03 -18.26 -7.36
CA ASP A 361 6.69 -18.74 -7.76
C ASP A 361 5.81 -19.12 -6.54
N ARG A 362 6.41 -19.54 -5.43
CA ARG A 362 5.69 -19.73 -4.14
C ARG A 362 5.38 -18.42 -3.41
N PHE A 363 6.18 -17.38 -3.61
CA PHE A 363 5.87 -16.04 -3.13
C PHE A 363 4.74 -15.41 -3.95
N GLU A 364 4.78 -15.50 -5.28
CA GLU A 364 3.74 -14.99 -6.18
C GLU A 364 2.39 -15.67 -5.91
N MET A 365 2.38 -17.01 -5.75
CA MET A 365 1.20 -17.76 -5.33
C MET A 365 0.68 -17.32 -3.94
N LEU A 366 1.58 -16.94 -3.02
CA LEU A 366 1.17 -16.40 -1.71
C LEU A 366 0.69 -14.95 -1.78
N MET A 367 1.16 -14.15 -2.74
CA MET A 367 0.60 -12.81 -3.02
C MET A 367 -0.81 -12.96 -3.56
N ALA A 368 -1.02 -13.70 -4.66
CA ALA A 368 -2.35 -13.95 -5.21
C ALA A 368 -3.32 -14.60 -4.21
N PHE A 369 -2.82 -15.45 -3.30
CA PHE A 369 -3.61 -15.96 -2.18
C PHE A 369 -3.94 -14.89 -1.12
N GLY A 370 -3.04 -13.94 -0.94
CA GLY A 370 -2.89 -13.06 0.21
C GLY A 370 -4.00 -12.03 0.40
N GLY A 371 -4.65 -11.55 -0.66
CA GLY A 371 -5.73 -10.56 -0.57
C GLY A 371 -6.96 -11.13 0.13
N VAL A 372 -7.69 -12.02 -0.55
CA VAL A 372 -8.86 -12.71 0.04
C VAL A 372 -8.47 -13.60 1.23
N GLY A 373 -7.23 -14.10 1.26
CA GLY A 373 -6.68 -14.80 2.43
C GLY A 373 -6.61 -13.88 3.65
N GLY A 374 -6.11 -12.66 3.47
CA GLY A 374 -5.97 -11.64 4.50
C GLY A 374 -7.31 -11.24 5.10
N GLU A 375 -8.35 -11.05 4.29
CA GLU A 375 -9.72 -10.81 4.76
C GLU A 375 -10.21 -11.89 5.75
N ILE A 376 -9.73 -13.13 5.63
CA ILE A 376 -10.04 -14.24 6.53
C ILE A 376 -9.09 -14.26 7.73
N TYR A 377 -7.76 -14.41 7.51
CA TYR A 377 -6.81 -14.65 8.59
C TYR A 377 -6.45 -13.40 9.40
N LEU A 378 -6.37 -12.22 8.79
CA LEU A 378 -6.12 -10.97 9.52
C LEU A 378 -7.33 -10.62 10.39
N SER A 379 -8.54 -10.71 9.85
CA SER A 379 -9.76 -10.53 10.64
C SER A 379 -9.77 -11.46 11.85
N ALA A 380 -9.52 -12.76 11.64
CA ALA A 380 -9.51 -13.73 12.73
C ALA A 380 -8.42 -13.46 13.78
N LEU A 381 -7.22 -13.01 13.37
CA LEU A 381 -6.15 -12.61 14.29
C LEU A 381 -6.51 -11.35 15.09
N LEU A 382 -7.16 -10.35 14.47
CA LEU A 382 -7.66 -9.16 15.16
C LEU A 382 -8.78 -9.51 16.16
N MET A 383 -9.68 -10.43 15.77
CA MET A 383 -10.78 -10.94 16.61
C MET A 383 -10.24 -11.73 17.81
N MET A 384 -9.31 -12.66 17.61
CA MET A 384 -8.61 -13.35 18.72
C MET A 384 -7.80 -12.37 19.58
N GLY A 385 -7.22 -11.34 18.96
CA GLY A 385 -6.46 -10.27 19.61
C GLY A 385 -7.23 -9.51 20.70
N PHE A 386 -8.57 -9.52 20.69
CA PHE A 386 -9.41 -8.95 21.75
C PHE A 386 -9.06 -9.44 23.17
N TYR A 387 -8.58 -10.68 23.28
CA TYR A 387 -8.29 -11.35 24.54
C TYR A 387 -6.81 -11.25 24.97
N PHE A 388 -5.94 -10.73 24.11
CA PHE A 388 -4.51 -10.64 24.36
C PHE A 388 -4.09 -9.18 24.54
N PRO A 389 -3.50 -8.80 25.70
CA PRO A 389 -2.93 -7.47 25.83
C PRO A 389 -1.76 -7.30 24.86
N LEU A 390 -1.61 -6.07 24.38
CA LEU A 390 -0.43 -5.55 23.69
C LEU A 390 0.29 -4.56 24.63
N PRO A 391 1.53 -4.16 24.34
CA PRO A 391 2.22 -3.12 25.11
C PRO A 391 1.37 -1.85 25.26
N ASN A 392 1.39 -1.24 26.46
CA ASN A 392 0.47 -0.17 26.85
C ASN A 392 0.45 1.05 25.90
N TYR A 393 1.57 1.30 25.21
CA TYR A 393 1.68 2.35 24.18
C TYR A 393 0.63 2.23 23.06
N PHE A 394 0.24 1.00 22.68
CA PHE A 394 -0.75 0.77 21.63
C PHE A 394 -2.20 1.09 22.04
N ARG A 395 -2.48 1.35 23.33
CA ARG A 395 -3.83 1.56 23.88
C ARG A 395 -4.87 0.52 23.42
N TRP A 396 -4.41 -0.73 23.34
CA TRP A 396 -5.22 -1.86 22.86
C TRP A 396 -6.39 -2.20 23.79
N ASP A 397 -6.33 -1.76 25.05
CA ASP A 397 -7.45 -1.73 25.99
C ASP A 397 -8.71 -1.07 25.38
N PHE A 398 -8.51 0.04 24.64
CA PHE A 398 -9.56 0.79 23.97
C PHE A 398 -9.75 0.36 22.50
N TYR A 399 -8.67 0.27 21.72
CA TYR A 399 -8.79 0.04 20.27
C TYR A 399 -9.34 -1.35 19.90
N ARG A 400 -9.28 -2.34 20.80
CA ARG A 400 -9.82 -3.68 20.54
C ARG A 400 -11.31 -3.68 20.15
N PHE A 401 -12.14 -2.81 20.74
CA PHE A 401 -13.59 -2.81 20.47
C PHE A 401 -13.93 -2.40 19.01
N PRO A 402 -13.54 -1.23 18.49
CA PRO A 402 -13.84 -0.85 17.10
C PRO A 402 -13.11 -1.73 16.08
N VAL A 403 -11.88 -2.18 16.38
CA VAL A 403 -11.12 -3.04 15.45
C VAL A 403 -11.76 -4.43 15.32
N VAL A 404 -12.24 -5.03 16.42
CA VAL A 404 -12.99 -6.30 16.36
C VAL A 404 -14.31 -6.14 15.61
N LEU A 405 -15.00 -5.01 15.73
CA LEU A 405 -16.23 -4.77 14.99
C LEU A 405 -15.99 -4.74 13.46
N GLY A 406 -14.94 -4.04 13.02
CA GLY A 406 -14.53 -4.01 11.61
C GLY A 406 -14.06 -5.38 11.10
N ALA A 407 -13.26 -6.09 11.91
CA ALA A 407 -12.80 -7.44 11.60
C ALA A 407 -13.96 -8.45 11.51
N ALA A 408 -14.91 -8.43 12.44
CA ALA A 408 -16.10 -9.29 12.41
C ALA A 408 -16.99 -8.98 11.19
N PHE A 409 -17.16 -7.70 10.84
CA PHE A 409 -17.85 -7.29 9.62
C PHE A 409 -17.20 -7.83 8.35
N CYS A 410 -15.86 -7.85 8.26
CA CYS A 410 -15.14 -8.46 7.14
C CYS A 410 -15.29 -10.00 7.16
N PHE A 411 -14.92 -10.63 8.28
CA PHE A 411 -14.89 -12.08 8.46
C PHE A 411 -16.25 -12.75 8.17
N TRP A 412 -17.36 -12.22 8.67
CA TRP A 412 -18.68 -12.78 8.39
C TRP A 412 -19.07 -12.71 6.90
N GLY A 413 -18.55 -11.73 6.15
CA GLY A 413 -18.69 -11.69 4.69
C GLY A 413 -18.01 -12.88 4.02
N GLN A 414 -16.78 -13.18 4.43
CA GLN A 414 -16.02 -14.33 3.93
C GLN A 414 -16.65 -15.67 4.36
N VAL A 415 -17.11 -15.79 5.61
CA VAL A 415 -17.87 -16.97 6.08
C VAL A 415 -19.13 -17.20 5.24
N TRP A 416 -19.90 -16.14 4.97
CA TRP A 416 -21.12 -16.22 4.15
C TRP A 416 -20.81 -16.58 2.69
N LEU A 417 -19.73 -16.04 2.12
CA LEU A 417 -19.25 -16.35 0.77
C LEU A 417 -18.84 -17.83 0.65
N TRP A 418 -17.86 -18.29 1.44
CA TRP A 418 -17.29 -19.63 1.32
C TRP A 418 -18.25 -20.75 1.78
N GLN A 419 -19.33 -20.41 2.52
CA GLN A 419 -20.44 -21.32 2.75
C GLN A 419 -21.46 -21.39 1.60
N GLN A 420 -21.44 -20.47 0.63
CA GLN A 420 -22.40 -20.40 -0.48
C GLN A 420 -21.82 -20.80 -1.84
N VAL A 421 -20.53 -20.55 -2.10
CA VAL A 421 -19.86 -21.00 -3.34
C VAL A 421 -19.99 -22.53 -3.54
N PRO A 422 -19.75 -23.40 -2.54
CA PRO A 422 -19.97 -24.85 -2.69
C PRO A 422 -21.43 -25.25 -2.95
N LYS A 423 -22.38 -24.34 -2.73
CA LYS A 423 -23.83 -24.56 -2.88
C LYS A 423 -24.38 -23.94 -4.17
N GLY A 424 -23.52 -23.38 -5.04
CA GLY A 424 -23.92 -22.65 -6.24
C GLY A 424 -24.71 -21.38 -5.97
N LYS A 425 -24.67 -20.83 -4.75
CA LYS A 425 -25.42 -19.62 -4.34
C LYS A 425 -24.62 -18.32 -4.44
N ALA A 426 -23.31 -18.44 -4.64
CA ALA A 426 -22.39 -17.34 -4.92
C ALA A 426 -21.32 -17.85 -5.91
N SER A 427 -20.69 -16.95 -6.65
CA SER A 427 -19.51 -17.25 -7.47
C SER A 427 -18.23 -17.12 -6.64
N ILE A 428 -17.14 -17.75 -7.12
CA ILE A 428 -15.77 -17.35 -6.73
C ILE A 428 -15.58 -15.86 -7.12
N PRO A 429 -14.91 -15.03 -6.31
CA PRO A 429 -14.67 -13.62 -6.61
C PRO A 429 -13.54 -13.46 -7.66
N PHE A 430 -13.89 -13.64 -8.95
CA PHE A 430 -13.00 -13.41 -10.09
C PHE A 430 -12.93 -11.93 -10.50
N GLY A 431 -11.82 -11.54 -11.16
CA GLY A 431 -11.53 -10.17 -11.59
C GLY A 431 -11.02 -9.25 -10.49
N SER A 432 -10.48 -8.08 -10.88
CA SER A 432 -10.02 -7.04 -9.95
C SER A 432 -11.08 -5.95 -9.71
N LEU A 433 -10.91 -5.14 -8.65
CA LEU A 433 -11.78 -4.00 -8.35
C LEU A 433 -11.85 -2.97 -9.50
N TRP A 434 -10.81 -2.90 -10.34
CA TRP A 434 -10.68 -1.98 -11.46
C TRP A 434 -11.18 -2.55 -12.79
N GLY A 435 -11.71 -3.78 -12.79
CA GLY A 435 -12.27 -4.44 -13.98
C GLY A 435 -11.25 -5.15 -14.87
N GLU A 436 -9.98 -5.19 -14.47
CA GLU A 436 -8.93 -5.96 -15.14
C GLU A 436 -9.14 -7.45 -14.81
N ALA A 437 -9.69 -8.20 -15.78
CA ALA A 437 -10.11 -9.58 -15.59
C ALA A 437 -8.95 -10.54 -15.26
N GLU A 438 -7.77 -10.30 -15.83
CA GLU A 438 -6.61 -11.18 -15.71
C GLU A 438 -5.78 -10.93 -14.42
N HIS A 439 -5.93 -9.76 -13.78
CA HIS A 439 -5.16 -9.37 -12.59
C HIS A 439 -5.81 -9.70 -11.24
N GLY A 440 -7.02 -10.25 -11.20
CA GLY A 440 -7.66 -10.62 -9.92
C GLY A 440 -6.95 -11.79 -9.19
N ASP A 441 -6.90 -11.76 -7.85
CA ASP A 441 -6.36 -12.82 -6.98
C ASP A 441 -6.69 -14.25 -7.48
N MET A 442 -8.00 -14.51 -7.68
CA MET A 442 -8.52 -15.81 -8.06
C MET A 442 -8.17 -16.20 -9.50
N ASN A 443 -7.92 -15.23 -10.38
CA ASN A 443 -7.45 -15.46 -11.73
C ASN A 443 -5.98 -15.88 -11.71
N GLN A 444 -5.11 -15.11 -11.06
CA GLN A 444 -3.69 -15.46 -10.91
C GLN A 444 -3.48 -16.87 -10.33
N LEU A 445 -4.29 -17.29 -9.34
CA LEU A 445 -4.23 -18.64 -8.79
C LEU A 445 -4.56 -19.75 -9.81
N ILE A 446 -5.54 -19.56 -10.70
CA ILE A 446 -5.87 -20.52 -11.76
C ILE A 446 -4.88 -20.41 -12.92
N ASP A 447 -4.76 -19.22 -13.48
CA ASP A 447 -4.18 -18.96 -14.80
C ASP A 447 -2.64 -19.00 -14.77
N ILE A 448 -2.00 -18.65 -13.64
CA ILE A 448 -0.54 -18.68 -13.44
C ILE A 448 -0.12 -19.89 -12.58
N HIS A 449 -0.85 -20.17 -11.50
CA HIS A 449 -0.46 -21.20 -10.52
C HIS A 449 -1.19 -22.54 -10.68
N GLY A 450 -2.09 -22.68 -11.65
CA GLY A 450 -2.72 -23.95 -12.02
C GLY A 450 -3.70 -24.51 -11.00
N TRP A 451 -4.24 -23.69 -10.09
CA TRP A 451 -5.25 -24.14 -9.13
C TRP A 451 -6.57 -24.46 -9.87
N MET A 452 -7.24 -25.53 -9.49
CA MET A 452 -8.61 -25.76 -9.92
C MET A 452 -9.57 -24.92 -9.07
N PRO A 453 -10.78 -24.58 -9.57
CA PRO A 453 -11.83 -23.95 -8.75
C PRO A 453 -12.14 -24.73 -7.47
N GLY A 454 -11.96 -26.06 -7.47
CA GLY A 454 -12.07 -26.91 -6.28
C GLY A 454 -10.98 -26.66 -5.23
N ASP A 455 -9.76 -26.33 -5.65
CA ASP A 455 -8.63 -26.03 -4.75
C ASP A 455 -8.81 -24.66 -4.09
N ILE A 456 -9.32 -23.68 -4.83
CA ILE A 456 -9.74 -22.37 -4.31
C ILE A 456 -10.82 -22.57 -3.24
N ILE A 457 -11.92 -23.24 -3.58
CA ILE A 457 -13.05 -23.49 -2.67
C ILE A 457 -12.61 -24.28 -1.44
N GLY A 458 -11.79 -25.32 -1.62
CA GLY A 458 -11.24 -26.15 -0.55
C GLY A 458 -10.32 -25.37 0.38
N THR A 459 -9.39 -24.58 -0.17
CA THR A 459 -8.39 -23.85 0.61
C THR A 459 -9.01 -22.72 1.41
N TYR A 460 -9.76 -21.81 0.77
CA TYR A 460 -10.40 -20.69 1.47
C TYR A 460 -11.54 -21.15 2.38
N GLY A 461 -12.27 -22.20 1.98
CA GLY A 461 -13.24 -22.87 2.82
C GLY A 461 -12.60 -23.44 4.09
N THR A 462 -11.53 -24.23 3.97
CA THR A 462 -10.82 -24.80 5.14
C THR A 462 -10.19 -23.71 6.01
N LEU A 463 -9.53 -22.69 5.41
CA LEU A 463 -8.98 -21.54 6.14
C LEU A 463 -10.06 -20.85 6.98
N THR A 464 -11.23 -20.57 6.39
CA THR A 464 -12.36 -19.94 7.06
C THR A 464 -12.85 -20.76 8.25
N HIS A 465 -12.98 -22.09 8.10
CA HIS A 465 -13.39 -22.97 9.20
C HIS A 465 -12.31 -23.08 10.30
N LEU A 466 -11.03 -23.16 9.95
CA LEU A 466 -9.92 -23.16 10.93
C LEU A 466 -9.85 -21.85 11.71
N CYS A 467 -10.00 -20.71 11.03
CA CYS A 467 -10.07 -19.40 11.68
C CYS A 467 -11.28 -19.27 12.61
N LEU A 468 -12.47 -19.73 12.19
CA LEU A 468 -13.67 -19.76 13.02
C LEU A 468 -13.51 -20.66 14.26
N LEU A 469 -12.92 -21.85 14.10
CA LEU A 469 -12.57 -22.75 15.20
C LEU A 469 -11.53 -22.13 16.14
N GLY A 470 -10.57 -21.36 15.63
CA GLY A 470 -9.61 -20.60 16.43
C GLY A 470 -10.29 -19.53 17.29
N ILE A 471 -11.17 -18.71 16.70
CA ILE A 471 -11.96 -17.70 17.40
C ILE A 471 -12.82 -18.35 18.50
N ILE A 472 -13.56 -19.42 18.17
CA ILE A 472 -14.41 -20.16 19.13
C ILE A 472 -13.56 -20.81 20.23
N GLY A 473 -12.37 -21.35 19.90
CA GLY A 473 -11.45 -21.95 20.86
C GLY A 473 -10.87 -20.95 21.85
N VAL A 474 -10.46 -19.76 21.38
CA VAL A 474 -9.97 -18.67 22.24
C VAL A 474 -11.09 -18.16 23.16
N TYR A 475 -12.29 -17.91 22.63
CA TYR A 475 -13.45 -17.49 23.42
C TYR A 475 -13.89 -18.57 24.44
N GLY A 476 -13.97 -19.83 24.03
CA GLY A 476 -14.28 -20.95 24.92
C GLY A 476 -13.25 -21.13 26.04
N TYR A 477 -11.97 -20.94 25.73
CA TYR A 477 -10.90 -20.96 26.73
C TYR A 477 -10.97 -19.79 27.71
N THR A 478 -11.24 -18.56 27.26
CA THR A 478 -11.37 -17.40 28.16
C THR A 478 -12.62 -17.49 29.03
N LEU A 479 -13.75 -17.93 28.48
CA LEU A 479 -14.98 -18.19 29.22
C LEU A 479 -14.78 -19.32 30.26
N PHE A 480 -14.15 -20.43 29.88
CA PHE A 480 -13.80 -21.52 30.81
C PHE A 480 -12.86 -21.04 31.92
N ARG A 481 -11.89 -20.19 31.60
CA ARG A 481 -10.97 -19.62 32.59
C ARG A 481 -11.67 -18.65 33.56
N GLN A 482 -12.62 -17.84 33.08
CA GLN A 482 -13.37 -16.89 33.92
C GLN A 482 -14.43 -17.59 34.79
N HIS A 483 -15.03 -18.69 34.32
CA HIS A 483 -16.10 -19.42 35.03
C HIS A 483 -15.69 -20.84 35.48
N ARG A 484 -14.39 -21.06 35.72
CA ARG A 484 -13.80 -22.39 36.00
C ARG A 484 -14.55 -23.18 37.07
N GLU A 485 -14.97 -22.53 38.15
CA GLU A 485 -15.68 -23.17 39.26
C GLU A 485 -17.07 -23.68 38.83
N ILE A 486 -17.79 -22.90 38.02
CA ILE A 486 -19.11 -23.28 37.47
C ILE A 486 -18.95 -24.48 36.53
N PHE A 487 -17.94 -24.47 35.65
CA PHE A 487 -17.65 -25.60 34.76
C PHE A 487 -17.20 -26.86 35.53
N VAL A 488 -16.44 -26.72 36.62
CA VAL A 488 -16.07 -27.85 37.49
C VAL A 488 -17.28 -28.39 38.28
N ALA A 489 -18.18 -27.52 38.73
CA ALA A 489 -19.43 -27.92 39.40
C ALA A 489 -20.38 -28.68 38.44
N LEU A 490 -20.57 -28.16 37.23
CA LEU A 490 -21.31 -28.85 36.15
C LEU A 490 -20.64 -30.18 35.77
N GLY A 491 -19.31 -30.21 35.64
CA GLY A 491 -18.56 -31.44 35.39
C GLY A 491 -18.84 -32.52 36.43
N ARG A 492 -18.85 -32.17 37.72
CA ARG A 492 -19.19 -33.07 38.84
C ARG A 492 -20.67 -33.48 38.92
N GLN A 493 -21.57 -32.85 38.15
CA GLN A 493 -22.97 -33.27 38.03
C GLN A 493 -23.23 -34.18 36.83
N TRP A 494 -22.35 -34.14 35.81
CA TRP A 494 -22.53 -34.86 34.54
C TRP A 494 -21.52 -36.00 34.30
N LEU A 495 -20.43 -36.03 35.05
CA LEU A 495 -19.49 -37.16 35.14
C LEU A 495 -19.46 -37.65 36.61
N PRO A 496 -19.97 -38.87 36.89
CA PRO A 496 -19.96 -39.46 38.23
C PRO A 496 -18.58 -40.00 38.64
#